data_AF-A0A5E8AMC4-F1
#
_entry.id   AF-A0A5E8AMC4-F1
#
_cell.length_a   1.000
_cell.length_b   1.000
_cell.length_c   1.000
_cell.angle_alpha   90.00
_cell.angle_beta   90.00
_cell.angle_gamma   90.00
#
_symmetry.space_group_name_H-M   'P 1'
#
loop_
_entity.id
_entity.type
_entity.pdbx_description
1 polymer ?
#
loop_
_entity_poly.entity_id
_entity_poly.type
_entity_poly.pdbx_seq_one_letter_code
_entity_poly.pdbx_strand_id
1 'polypeptide(L)'
;MNIESLESAANNGSVSTVFLQASGDDSDRCVEMQAALDAPTTGVLYLDSGVFWIGRTINVPAGKTLSLDPGATIKALDTFAIIDGKNHGVLLTGDRAAIIGGTIDMNKRGLGGGINNRYNGITVLNGAQKCIRRDILVRNCTGYGVYDSGDESFSRPPSSSNYNVRTENCEIHFEPQGADGTCYIDCAASDGDGDVSVASYFHPLVGSKNITAIRMKAKGKAPAGVEMTPNIAALENITLAFCDFELTTGGVVLVSTAGQNFPNLGFKVIGGSYIGASGSAGLNNTFGIISAASFRGAGGITQTGGEIFYEGCSSTSAQPNGGSSAAIAIVVNGGGVANWNGGSLLATGGSAQLPRGQGLIRLSGNVKTTPASPAAPVIRYEQYGRATMVADGGNSFANLFLSFTQTDPTKLHLDYSIRRISDGYQPTGELKIHWRIMGGGYLRLYVTGMNLAGADYNVTFRVVEYE
;
A
#
# COMPACT_ATOMS: atom_id res chain seq x y z
N MET A 1 -0.38 18.12 20.46
CA MET A 1 0.69 17.68 21.37
C MET A 1 1.64 18.88 21.48
N ASN A 2 1.73 19.52 22.65
CA ASN A 2 2.43 20.81 22.80
C ASN A 2 3.95 20.62 22.80
N ILE A 3 4.64 21.57 22.15
CA ILE A 3 6.08 21.59 21.84
C ILE A 3 6.99 21.56 23.09
N GLU A 4 6.48 21.95 24.26
CA GLU A 4 7.26 22.08 25.50
C GLU A 4 7.51 20.76 26.25
N SER A 5 6.84 19.65 25.90
CA SER A 5 6.97 18.41 26.67
C SER A 5 8.13 17.49 26.26
N LEU A 6 8.92 17.85 25.23
CA LEU A 6 10.08 17.07 24.80
C LEU A 6 11.41 17.58 25.39
N GLU A 7 11.48 18.83 25.84
CA GLU A 7 12.67 19.39 26.48
C GLU A 7 12.80 19.01 27.96
N SER A 8 11.73 18.58 28.63
CA SER A 8 11.72 18.36 30.08
C SER A 8 12.10 16.94 30.55
N ALA A 9 12.34 15.99 29.65
CA ALA A 9 12.68 14.61 30.01
C ALA A 9 14.20 14.30 30.11
N ALA A 10 15.06 15.32 29.99
CA ALA A 10 16.51 15.20 30.09
C ALA A 10 17.06 15.97 31.30
N ASN A 11 16.62 15.63 32.51
CA ASN A 11 17.15 16.25 33.74
C ASN A 11 17.66 15.20 34.73
N ASN A 12 18.97 14.96 34.67
CA ASN A 12 19.85 14.71 35.84
C ASN A 12 21.36 14.81 35.52
N GLY A 13 21.72 15.48 34.43
CA GLY A 13 23.10 15.89 34.12
C GLY A 13 23.04 17.06 33.14
N SER A 14 23.90 18.07 33.31
CA SER A 14 23.95 19.26 32.44
C SER A 14 24.37 18.84 31.03
N VAL A 15 23.42 18.56 30.15
CA VAL A 15 23.68 18.26 28.74
C VAL A 15 23.93 19.59 28.01
N SER A 16 25.08 19.71 27.35
CA SER A 16 25.53 20.92 26.64
C SER A 16 25.19 20.87 25.15
N THR A 17 25.06 22.05 24.53
CA THR A 17 25.05 22.20 23.07
C THR A 17 26.46 22.49 22.57
N VAL A 18 26.92 21.78 21.55
CA VAL A 18 28.18 22.03 20.85
C VAL A 18 27.87 22.66 19.50
N PHE A 19 28.54 23.76 19.16
CA PHE A 19 28.37 24.46 17.89
C PHE A 19 29.57 24.17 16.98
N LEU A 20 29.32 23.76 15.74
CA LEU A 20 30.35 23.60 14.72
C LEU A 20 30.08 24.52 13.54
N GLN A 21 31.15 25.18 13.10
CA GLN A 21 31.16 26.04 11.92
C GLN A 21 31.61 25.26 10.69
N ALA A 22 31.05 25.62 9.54
CA ALA A 22 31.53 25.12 8.25
C ALA A 22 32.94 25.66 7.99
N SER A 23 33.84 24.81 7.47
CA SER A 23 35.25 25.16 7.23
C SER A 23 35.46 26.03 5.98
N GLY A 24 34.44 26.20 5.13
CA GLY A 24 34.52 26.93 3.87
C GLY A 24 35.30 26.22 2.76
N ASP A 25 35.75 24.98 3.01
CA ASP A 25 36.46 24.11 2.08
C ASP A 25 35.82 22.71 2.01
N ASP A 26 36.37 21.82 1.18
CA ASP A 26 35.88 20.45 0.99
C ASP A 26 36.52 19.43 1.96
N SER A 27 36.97 19.89 3.14
CA SER A 27 37.59 19.01 4.13
C SER A 27 36.56 18.09 4.82
N ASP A 28 36.94 16.83 5.07
CA ASP A 28 36.08 15.87 5.77
C ASP A 28 35.87 16.29 7.23
N ARG A 29 34.63 16.64 7.59
CA ARG A 29 34.21 17.07 8.93
C ARG A 29 33.71 15.91 9.80
N CYS A 30 33.68 14.68 9.27
CA CYS A 30 33.04 13.56 9.96
C CYS A 30 33.65 13.25 11.33
N VAL A 31 34.98 13.28 11.46
CA VAL A 31 35.66 12.95 12.73
C VAL A 31 35.28 13.93 13.82
N GLU A 32 35.23 15.22 13.50
CA GLU A 32 34.87 16.28 14.46
C GLU A 32 33.41 16.18 14.89
N MET A 33 32.49 15.97 13.93
CA MET A 33 31.07 15.77 14.22
C MET A 33 30.82 14.53 15.07
N GLN A 34 31.49 13.41 14.76
CA GLN A 34 31.34 12.17 15.52
C GLN A 34 31.90 12.33 16.94
N ALA A 35 33.06 12.97 17.11
CA ALA A 35 33.63 13.22 18.42
C ALA A 35 32.70 14.08 19.30
N ALA A 36 32.06 15.10 18.73
CA ALA A 36 31.09 15.93 19.43
C ALA A 36 29.85 15.13 19.86
N LEU A 37 29.33 14.25 18.99
CA LEU A 37 28.19 13.39 19.30
C LEU A 37 28.55 12.30 20.32
N ASP A 38 29.76 11.75 20.30
CA ASP A 38 30.19 10.71 21.23
C ASP A 38 30.50 11.25 22.64
N ALA A 39 30.79 12.56 22.76
CA ALA A 39 31.08 13.19 24.04
C ALA A 39 29.90 13.02 25.03
N PRO A 40 30.12 12.48 26.25
CA PRO A 40 29.03 12.18 27.20
C PRO A 40 28.19 13.40 27.60
N THR A 41 28.78 14.59 27.57
CA THR A 41 28.14 15.84 27.96
C THR A 41 27.32 16.48 26.84
N THR A 42 27.50 16.11 25.57
CA THR A 42 26.78 16.72 24.45
C THR A 42 25.37 16.17 24.34
N GLY A 43 24.36 17.03 24.41
CA GLY A 43 22.97 16.66 24.14
C GLY A 43 22.58 17.00 22.70
N VAL A 44 23.09 18.13 22.23
CA VAL A 44 22.83 18.66 20.90
C VAL A 44 24.15 19.03 20.23
N LEU A 45 24.38 18.50 19.03
CA LEU A 45 25.37 19.05 18.11
C LEU A 45 24.62 19.98 17.15
N TYR A 46 24.95 21.26 17.16
CA TYR A 46 24.41 22.27 16.25
C TYR A 46 25.42 22.61 15.15
N LEU A 47 24.98 22.58 13.90
CA LEU A 47 25.75 22.98 12.73
C LEU A 47 25.24 24.32 12.20
N ASP A 48 26.12 25.33 12.17
CA ASP A 48 25.81 26.64 11.58
C ASP A 48 25.60 26.55 10.05
N SER A 49 25.08 27.60 9.43
CA SER A 49 24.90 27.62 7.96
C SER A 49 26.21 27.34 7.21
N GLY A 50 26.13 26.62 6.10
CA GLY A 50 27.29 26.24 5.28
C GLY A 50 27.28 24.78 4.85
N VAL A 51 28.35 24.33 4.20
CA VAL A 51 28.50 22.94 3.75
C VAL A 51 29.47 22.19 4.65
N PHE A 52 29.02 21.05 5.18
CA PHE A 52 29.82 20.11 5.98
C PHE A 52 30.04 18.85 5.15
N TRP A 53 31.23 18.72 4.60
CA TRP A 53 31.59 17.56 3.81
C TRP A 53 31.86 16.35 4.71
N ILE A 54 31.33 15.19 4.35
CA ILE A 54 31.51 13.95 5.10
C ILE A 54 32.07 12.84 4.23
N GLY A 55 33.10 12.15 4.74
CA GLY A 55 33.71 10.99 4.09
C GLY A 55 33.13 9.64 4.51
N ARG A 56 32.24 9.62 5.50
CA ARG A 56 31.60 8.40 6.04
C ARG A 56 30.33 8.76 6.83
N THR A 57 29.58 7.74 7.26
CA THR A 57 28.34 7.90 8.04
C THR A 57 28.54 8.59 9.40
N ILE A 58 27.69 9.57 9.69
CA ILE A 58 27.56 10.19 11.02
C ILE A 58 26.57 9.38 11.87
N ASN A 59 27.00 8.87 13.02
CA ASN A 59 26.14 8.15 13.95
C ASN A 59 25.61 9.11 15.01
N VAL A 60 24.29 9.19 15.17
CA VAL A 60 23.62 9.95 16.24
C VAL A 60 23.16 8.98 17.33
N PRO A 61 23.80 8.97 18.51
CA PRO A 61 23.47 8.04 19.58
C PRO A 61 22.12 8.31 20.27
N ALA A 62 21.71 7.37 21.11
CA ALA A 62 20.48 7.47 21.90
C ALA A 62 20.39 8.80 22.67
N GLY A 63 19.21 9.44 22.60
CA GLY A 63 18.90 10.68 23.31
C GLY A 63 19.62 11.93 22.83
N LYS A 64 20.44 11.85 21.77
CA LYS A 64 21.18 13.00 21.23
C LYS A 64 20.51 13.55 19.97
N THR A 65 20.76 14.84 19.72
CA THR A 65 20.22 15.55 18.56
C THR A 65 21.34 16.09 17.68
N LEU A 66 21.27 15.83 16.38
CA LEU A 66 22.00 16.55 15.36
C LEU A 66 21.09 17.66 14.80
N SER A 67 21.36 18.90 15.15
CA SER A 67 20.60 20.07 14.71
C SER A 67 21.38 20.81 13.64
N LEU A 68 20.71 21.15 12.55
CA LEU A 68 21.27 21.89 11.44
C LEU A 68 20.52 23.20 11.30
N ASP A 69 21.25 24.30 11.14
CA ASP A 69 20.67 25.54 10.64
C ASP A 69 19.96 25.29 9.28
N PRO A 70 18.86 25.99 8.94
CA PRO A 70 18.21 25.82 7.64
C PRO A 70 19.13 26.04 6.43
N GLY A 71 20.19 26.85 6.57
CA GLY A 71 21.23 27.05 5.54
C GLY A 71 22.38 26.04 5.60
N ALA A 72 22.36 25.09 6.53
CA ALA A 72 23.38 24.06 6.65
C ALA A 72 23.09 22.85 5.76
N THR A 73 24.13 22.30 5.14
CA THR A 73 24.07 21.08 4.34
C THR A 73 25.17 20.12 4.77
N ILE A 74 24.82 18.90 5.16
CA ILE A 74 25.78 17.79 5.24
C ILE A 74 25.83 17.14 3.86
N LYS A 75 27.02 17.12 3.24
CA LYS A 75 27.22 16.65 1.87
C LYS A 75 28.24 15.52 1.80
N ALA A 76 27.89 14.42 1.14
CA ALA A 76 28.82 13.31 0.93
C ALA A 76 29.97 13.71 -0.02
N LEU A 77 31.21 13.43 0.40
CA LEU A 77 32.40 13.57 -0.45
C LEU A 77 32.41 12.55 -1.58
N ASP A 78 33.15 12.85 -2.64
CA ASP A 78 33.36 11.89 -3.73
C ASP A 78 34.15 10.64 -3.32
N THR A 79 34.79 10.69 -2.17
CA THR A 79 35.51 9.58 -1.55
C THR A 79 34.72 8.95 -0.40
N PHE A 80 33.40 9.20 -0.30
CA PHE A 80 32.58 8.62 0.77
C PHE A 80 32.74 7.10 0.82
N ALA A 81 33.19 6.60 1.97
CA ALA A 81 33.50 5.19 2.17
C ALA A 81 32.38 4.47 2.93
N ILE A 82 32.03 3.27 2.45
CA ILE A 82 31.18 2.33 3.19
C ILE A 82 32.08 1.59 4.19
N ILE A 83 31.87 1.84 5.48
CA ILE A 83 32.63 1.21 6.58
C ILE A 83 31.64 0.39 7.40
N ASP A 84 31.95 -0.89 7.63
CA ASP A 84 31.09 -1.84 8.35
C ASP A 84 29.65 -1.92 7.79
N GLY A 85 29.53 -1.83 6.47
CA GLY A 85 28.24 -1.84 5.77
C GLY A 85 27.41 -0.55 5.89
N LYS A 86 27.92 0.49 6.56
CA LYS A 86 27.21 1.77 6.72
C LYS A 86 27.38 2.63 5.48
N ASN A 87 26.29 2.83 4.76
CA ASN A 87 26.20 3.59 3.51
C ASN A 87 25.28 4.81 3.64
N HIS A 88 25.14 5.35 4.85
CA HIS A 88 24.16 6.40 5.18
C HIS A 88 24.86 7.74 5.38
N GLY A 89 24.26 8.86 5.02
CA GLY A 89 24.74 10.18 5.45
C GLY A 89 24.68 10.30 6.97
N VAL A 90 23.50 10.00 7.52
CA VAL A 90 23.24 10.01 8.96
C VAL A 90 22.54 8.71 9.38
N LEU A 91 23.01 8.10 10.47
CA LEU A 91 22.43 6.92 11.10
C LEU A 91 22.02 7.23 12.55
N LEU A 92 20.73 7.15 12.84
CA LEU A 92 20.16 7.26 14.18
C LEU A 92 20.27 5.89 14.85
N THR A 93 21.24 5.74 15.77
CA THR A 93 21.67 4.42 16.27
C THR A 93 21.01 3.98 17.57
N GLY A 94 20.26 4.85 18.24
CA GLY A 94 19.63 4.51 19.51
C GLY A 94 18.36 5.30 19.81
N ASP A 95 17.68 4.91 20.86
CA ASP A 95 16.35 5.43 21.18
C ASP A 95 16.34 6.95 21.35
N ARG A 96 15.34 7.60 20.75
CA ARG A 96 15.17 9.07 20.79
C ARG A 96 16.35 9.84 20.19
N ALA A 97 17.19 9.21 19.37
CA ALA A 97 18.12 9.94 18.51
C ALA A 97 17.33 10.81 17.53
N ALA A 98 17.82 12.02 17.28
CA ALA A 98 17.09 13.01 16.50
C ALA A 98 17.98 13.73 15.49
N ILE A 99 17.37 14.11 14.36
CA ILE A 99 17.93 15.07 13.42
C ILE A 99 16.88 16.14 13.07
N ILE A 100 17.30 17.41 13.08
CA ILE A 100 16.42 18.56 12.91
C ILE A 100 17.07 19.58 11.98
N GLY A 101 16.34 20.06 10.98
CA GLY A 101 16.75 21.18 10.13
C GLY A 101 17.67 20.82 8.97
N GLY A 102 18.00 21.82 8.15
CA GLY A 102 19.04 21.76 7.11
C GLY A 102 18.79 20.77 5.97
N THR A 103 19.88 20.36 5.33
CA THR A 103 19.89 19.43 4.19
C THR A 103 20.89 18.29 4.36
N ILE A 104 20.49 17.07 4.02
CA ILE A 104 21.39 15.94 3.77
C ILE A 104 21.47 15.69 2.27
N ASP A 105 22.66 15.82 1.70
CA ASP A 105 22.91 15.62 0.27
C ASP A 105 23.88 14.47 0.08
N MET A 106 23.37 13.33 -0.39
CA MET A 106 24.20 12.16 -0.66
C MET A 106 24.96 12.27 -1.98
N ASN A 107 24.96 13.43 -2.64
CA ASN A 107 25.81 13.78 -3.78
C ASN A 107 25.82 12.69 -4.88
N LYS A 108 24.69 11.97 -5.04
CA LYS A 108 24.50 10.88 -6.01
C LYS A 108 25.58 9.80 -5.92
N ARG A 109 26.13 9.59 -4.71
CA ARG A 109 27.13 8.55 -4.49
C ARG A 109 26.59 7.21 -4.96
N GLY A 110 27.37 6.50 -5.76
CA GLY A 110 27.01 5.20 -6.31
C GLY A 110 26.20 5.21 -7.62
N LEU A 111 25.91 6.39 -8.18
CA LEU A 111 25.18 6.50 -9.45
C LEU A 111 25.94 5.76 -10.57
N GLY A 112 25.21 4.94 -11.34
CA GLY A 112 25.80 4.07 -12.37
C GLY A 112 26.42 2.77 -11.83
N GLY A 113 26.52 2.58 -10.52
CA GLY A 113 27.05 1.37 -9.89
C GLY A 113 26.06 0.21 -9.77
N GLY A 114 24.80 0.41 -10.16
CA GLY A 114 23.73 -0.60 -10.06
C GLY A 114 23.18 -0.79 -8.65
N ILE A 115 22.31 -1.79 -8.48
CA ILE A 115 21.50 -2.03 -7.27
C ILE A 115 22.31 -2.29 -5.99
N ASN A 116 23.56 -2.73 -6.13
CA ASN A 116 24.44 -3.03 -4.99
C ASN A 116 25.19 -1.78 -4.48
N ASN A 117 25.03 -0.62 -5.13
CA ASN A 117 25.77 0.60 -4.81
C ASN A 117 24.83 1.72 -4.33
N ARG A 118 23.91 1.36 -3.42
CA ARG A 118 22.95 2.29 -2.82
C ARG A 118 23.60 3.10 -1.71
N TYR A 119 23.34 4.40 -1.69
CA TYR A 119 23.70 5.30 -0.58
C TYR A 119 22.46 6.00 -0.06
N ASN A 120 22.33 5.97 1.25
CA ASN A 120 21.11 6.37 1.96
C ASN A 120 21.29 7.73 2.61
N GLY A 121 20.23 8.52 2.72
CA GLY A 121 20.24 9.79 3.41
C GLY A 121 20.26 9.61 4.92
N ILE A 122 19.07 9.42 5.51
CA ILE A 122 18.89 9.31 6.97
C ILE A 122 18.25 7.98 7.32
N THR A 123 18.95 7.17 8.10
CA THR A 123 18.48 5.84 8.52
C THR A 123 18.28 5.75 10.02
N VAL A 124 17.22 5.07 10.47
CA VAL A 124 17.05 4.62 11.85
C VAL A 124 17.45 3.15 11.91
N LEU A 125 18.45 2.86 12.74
CA LEU A 125 19.00 1.52 12.88
C LEU A 125 17.96 0.57 13.50
N ASN A 126 18.02 -0.71 13.13
CA ASN A 126 17.23 -1.75 13.79
C ASN A 126 17.38 -1.68 15.33
N GLY A 127 16.27 -1.80 16.06
CA GLY A 127 16.25 -1.65 17.51
C GLY A 127 16.15 -0.21 18.03
N ALA A 128 16.43 0.83 17.24
CA ALA A 128 16.32 2.21 17.68
C ALA A 128 14.87 2.71 17.59
N GLN A 129 14.31 3.15 18.72
CA GLN A 129 12.90 3.49 18.82
C GLN A 129 12.65 4.96 19.15
N LYS A 130 11.49 5.47 18.71
CA LYS A 130 11.05 6.86 18.98
C LYS A 130 12.04 7.91 18.47
N CYS A 131 12.73 7.60 17.38
CA CYS A 131 13.65 8.53 16.72
C CYS A 131 12.87 9.68 16.06
N ILE A 132 13.54 10.82 15.83
CA ILE A 132 12.88 12.01 15.28
C ILE A 132 13.65 12.50 14.05
N ARG A 133 12.91 12.77 12.96
CA ARG A 133 13.40 13.52 11.80
C ARG A 133 12.47 14.71 11.58
N ARG A 134 13.00 15.93 11.47
CA ARG A 134 12.14 17.11 11.39
C ARG A 134 12.75 18.23 10.57
N ASP A 135 11.93 18.91 9.78
CA ASP A 135 12.27 20.14 9.05
C ASP A 135 13.52 20.01 8.18
N ILE A 136 13.70 18.84 7.54
CA ILE A 136 14.92 18.47 6.83
C ILE A 136 14.63 18.13 5.37
N LEU A 137 15.52 18.55 4.47
CA LEU A 137 15.58 18.08 3.09
C LEU A 137 16.62 16.97 2.97
N VAL A 138 16.26 15.87 2.34
CA VAL A 138 17.19 14.78 2.00
C VAL A 138 17.20 14.60 0.49
N ARG A 139 18.38 14.54 -0.14
CA ARG A 139 18.42 14.49 -1.59
C ARG A 139 19.57 13.70 -2.18
N ASN A 140 19.46 13.40 -3.47
CA ASN A 140 20.50 12.79 -4.30
C ASN A 140 20.98 11.44 -3.75
N CYS A 141 20.04 10.63 -3.26
CA CYS A 141 20.31 9.33 -2.65
C CYS A 141 20.11 8.22 -3.68
N THR A 142 21.16 7.50 -4.04
CA THR A 142 21.03 6.34 -4.93
C THR A 142 20.37 5.13 -4.27
N GLY A 143 20.16 5.17 -2.95
CA GLY A 143 19.28 4.27 -2.21
C GLY A 143 18.11 5.02 -1.59
N TYR A 144 17.99 4.91 -0.27
CA TYR A 144 16.85 5.43 0.49
C TYR A 144 17.07 6.86 0.95
N GLY A 145 16.12 7.76 0.73
CA GLY A 145 16.12 9.10 1.34
C GLY A 145 15.96 8.99 2.86
N VAL A 146 14.83 8.44 3.29
CA VAL A 146 14.49 8.20 4.69
C VAL A 146 14.16 6.73 4.89
N TYR A 147 14.89 6.07 5.79
CA TYR A 147 14.81 4.62 5.96
C TYR A 147 14.73 4.21 7.43
N ASP A 148 13.71 3.46 7.82
CA ASP A 148 13.69 2.75 9.12
C ASP A 148 14.05 1.29 8.85
N SER A 149 15.26 0.89 9.24
CA SER A 149 15.89 -0.35 8.79
C SER A 149 15.68 -1.50 9.77
N GLY A 150 14.48 -2.06 9.81
CA GLY A 150 14.17 -3.24 10.63
C GLY A 150 14.67 -4.54 10.00
N ASP A 151 14.75 -5.58 10.82
CA ASP A 151 15.09 -6.94 10.39
C ASP A 151 13.89 -7.89 10.48
N GLU A 152 14.10 -9.12 9.99
CA GLU A 152 13.09 -10.18 9.95
C GLU A 152 12.79 -10.79 11.32
N SER A 153 13.53 -10.43 12.38
CA SER A 153 13.26 -10.92 13.74
C SER A 153 12.04 -10.25 14.35
N PHE A 154 11.75 -9.01 13.95
CA PHE A 154 10.71 -8.14 14.50
C PHE A 154 10.73 -8.04 16.03
N SER A 155 11.85 -8.40 16.68
CA SER A 155 11.96 -8.50 18.13
C SER A 155 12.00 -7.12 18.80
N ARG A 156 12.61 -6.16 18.11
CA ARG A 156 12.63 -4.75 18.50
C ARG A 156 12.62 -3.87 17.24
N PRO A 157 11.45 -3.73 16.59
CA PRO A 157 11.30 -2.93 15.38
C PRO A 157 11.79 -1.50 15.59
N PRO A 158 12.46 -0.87 14.60
CA PRO A 158 12.73 0.55 14.64
C PRO A 158 11.42 1.35 14.57
N SER A 159 11.46 2.58 15.09
CA SER A 159 10.32 3.50 14.98
C SER A 159 10.75 4.96 14.96
N SER A 160 10.02 5.75 14.18
CA SER A 160 10.35 7.17 14.01
C SER A 160 9.13 8.08 13.87
N SER A 161 9.30 9.33 14.28
CA SER A 161 8.36 10.41 13.99
C SER A 161 9.00 11.40 13.02
N ASN A 162 8.39 11.56 11.86
CA ASN A 162 8.91 12.34 10.75
C ASN A 162 7.96 13.52 10.50
N TYR A 163 8.46 14.76 10.64
CA TYR A 163 7.64 15.98 10.52
C TYR A 163 8.25 16.92 9.49
N ASN A 164 7.47 17.31 8.47
CA ASN A 164 7.94 18.25 7.44
C ASN A 164 9.28 17.82 6.82
N VAL A 165 9.42 16.52 6.54
CA VAL A 165 10.61 15.96 5.89
C VAL A 165 10.38 15.94 4.39
N ARG A 166 11.31 16.49 3.62
CA ARG A 166 11.26 16.51 2.16
C ARG A 166 12.36 15.62 1.58
N THR A 167 12.05 14.90 0.52
CA THR A 167 13.00 14.04 -0.19
C THR A 167 13.00 14.36 -1.68
N GLU A 168 14.18 14.47 -2.29
CA GLU A 168 14.32 14.81 -3.72
C GLU A 168 15.39 13.95 -4.39
N ASN A 169 15.10 13.41 -5.59
CA ASN A 169 16.06 12.61 -6.36
C ASN A 169 16.64 11.43 -5.54
N CYS A 170 15.75 10.61 -4.98
CA CYS A 170 16.08 9.41 -4.22
C CYS A 170 15.51 8.17 -4.93
N GLU A 171 16.22 7.02 -4.94
CA GLU A 171 15.66 5.79 -5.52
C GLU A 171 14.36 5.41 -4.78
N ILE A 172 14.41 5.42 -3.45
CA ILE A 172 13.22 5.24 -2.60
C ILE A 172 13.19 6.37 -1.59
N HIS A 173 12.08 7.10 -1.54
CA HIS A 173 12.02 8.32 -0.76
C HIS A 173 11.79 8.06 0.74
N PHE A 174 10.77 7.26 1.06
CA PHE A 174 10.40 6.92 2.43
C PHE A 174 10.13 5.41 2.53
N GLU A 175 10.94 4.70 3.31
CA GLU A 175 10.79 3.25 3.50
C GLU A 175 10.82 2.90 4.99
N PRO A 176 9.68 2.47 5.57
CA PRO A 176 9.67 1.68 6.79
C PRO A 176 9.74 0.20 6.43
N GLN A 177 10.86 -0.46 6.79
CA GLN A 177 11.05 -1.90 6.64
C GLN A 177 11.08 -2.55 8.02
N GLY A 178 10.23 -3.54 8.29
CA GLY A 178 10.16 -4.19 9.60
C GLY A 178 9.99 -3.22 10.78
N ALA A 179 9.35 -2.06 10.54
CA ALA A 179 9.19 -0.99 11.52
C ALA A 179 7.83 -1.10 12.24
N ASP A 180 7.74 -0.56 13.46
CA ASP A 180 6.49 -0.53 14.23
C ASP A 180 6.25 0.84 14.86
N GLY A 181 5.19 1.51 14.44
CA GLY A 181 4.78 2.79 15.02
C GLY A 181 5.48 4.00 14.41
N THR A 182 5.89 3.92 13.14
CA THR A 182 6.46 5.05 12.41
C THR A 182 5.38 5.97 11.85
N CYS A 183 5.55 7.28 12.03
CA CYS A 183 4.64 8.31 11.54
C CYS A 183 5.34 9.32 10.62
N TYR A 184 4.64 9.75 9.57
CA TYR A 184 5.04 10.80 8.64
C TYR A 184 3.94 11.86 8.58
N ILE A 185 4.26 13.11 8.89
CA ILE A 185 3.31 14.22 8.89
C ILE A 185 3.87 15.37 8.06
N ASP A 186 3.09 15.83 7.08
CA ASP A 186 3.45 16.94 6.20
C ASP A 186 4.75 16.70 5.41
N CYS A 187 5.08 15.43 5.15
CA CYS A 187 6.26 15.06 4.37
C CYS A 187 6.01 15.17 2.86
N ALA A 188 7.06 15.37 2.07
CA ALA A 188 6.94 15.42 0.61
C ALA A 188 8.09 14.71 -0.13
N ALA A 189 7.79 14.21 -1.33
CA ALA A 189 8.74 13.55 -2.23
C ALA A 189 8.62 14.09 -3.67
N SER A 190 9.76 14.20 -4.38
CA SER A 190 9.77 14.52 -5.82
C SER A 190 11.00 13.96 -6.53
N ASP A 191 10.93 13.77 -7.85
CA ASP A 191 12.05 13.20 -8.63
C ASP A 191 13.34 14.06 -8.61
N GLY A 192 13.26 15.33 -8.21
CA GLY A 192 14.37 16.27 -8.38
C GLY A 192 14.75 16.44 -9.85
N ASP A 193 16.04 16.29 -10.18
CA ASP A 193 16.52 16.37 -11.57
C ASP A 193 16.39 15.05 -12.35
N GLY A 194 16.04 13.95 -11.68
CA GLY A 194 15.59 12.70 -12.31
C GLY A 194 16.69 11.81 -12.88
N ASP A 195 17.96 12.03 -12.52
CA ASP A 195 19.06 11.14 -12.91
C ASP A 195 19.24 9.93 -11.98
N VAL A 196 18.74 10.01 -10.75
CA VAL A 196 18.51 8.84 -9.91
C VAL A 196 17.13 8.28 -10.28
N SER A 197 17.11 7.02 -10.75
CA SER A 197 15.86 6.35 -11.05
C SER A 197 15.03 6.16 -9.78
N VAL A 198 13.85 6.77 -9.73
CA VAL A 198 12.92 6.61 -8.61
C VAL A 198 12.12 5.31 -8.79
N ALA A 199 12.15 4.44 -7.77
CA ALA A 199 11.36 3.23 -7.68
C ALA A 199 10.02 3.48 -6.97
N SER A 200 10.02 4.18 -5.83
CA SER A 200 8.79 4.45 -5.06
C SER A 200 8.92 5.68 -4.17
N TYR A 201 7.83 6.43 -3.99
CA TYR A 201 7.82 7.55 -3.05
C TYR A 201 7.56 7.11 -1.60
N PHE A 202 6.69 6.12 -1.39
CA PHE A 202 6.41 5.59 -0.07
C PHE A 202 6.30 4.08 -0.12
N HIS A 203 7.17 3.39 0.60
CA HIS A 203 7.40 1.96 0.43
C HIS A 203 7.38 1.20 1.76
N PRO A 204 6.22 1.07 2.45
CA PRO A 204 6.13 0.18 3.61
C PRO A 204 6.36 -1.28 3.22
N LEU A 205 7.28 -1.93 3.93
CA LEU A 205 7.83 -3.23 3.59
C LEU A 205 7.91 -4.20 4.78
N VAL A 206 8.03 -5.49 4.46
CA VAL A 206 8.58 -6.54 5.34
C VAL A 206 7.96 -6.49 6.74
N GLY A 207 6.70 -6.93 6.91
CA GLY A 207 6.12 -7.07 8.26
C GLY A 207 5.89 -5.77 9.04
N SER A 208 6.09 -4.59 8.43
CA SER A 208 5.89 -3.31 9.11
C SER A 208 4.46 -3.13 9.62
N LYS A 209 4.33 -2.50 10.79
CA LYS A 209 3.07 -2.33 11.49
C LYS A 209 2.86 -0.90 11.99
N ASN A 210 1.60 -0.52 12.14
CA ASN A 210 1.20 0.77 12.73
C ASN A 210 1.86 1.98 12.05
N ILE A 211 1.99 1.92 10.72
CA ILE A 211 2.62 2.97 9.93
C ILE A 211 1.56 4.00 9.52
N THR A 212 1.80 5.27 9.80
CA THR A 212 0.84 6.35 9.51
C THR A 212 1.47 7.46 8.70
N ALA A 213 0.92 7.75 7.52
CA ALA A 213 1.25 8.92 6.72
C ALA A 213 0.07 9.90 6.71
N ILE A 214 0.31 11.17 7.06
CA ILE A 214 -0.70 12.23 7.15
C ILE A 214 -0.25 13.41 6.30
N ARG A 215 -1.10 13.86 5.37
CA ARG A 215 -0.82 15.00 4.48
C ARG A 215 0.51 14.86 3.71
N MET A 216 0.92 13.62 3.45
CA MET A 216 2.09 13.35 2.63
C MET A 216 1.79 13.66 1.17
N LYS A 217 2.76 14.24 0.45
CA LYS A 217 2.61 14.59 -0.95
C LYS A 217 3.73 14.02 -1.80
N ALA A 218 3.42 13.51 -2.98
CA ALA A 218 4.46 13.17 -3.95
C ALA A 218 4.00 13.39 -5.39
N LYS A 219 4.94 13.83 -6.23
CA LYS A 219 4.70 14.02 -7.67
C LYS A 219 5.94 13.72 -8.48
N GLY A 220 5.75 12.99 -9.58
CA GLY A 220 6.80 12.75 -10.56
C GLY A 220 6.58 11.48 -11.38
N LYS A 221 7.64 10.75 -11.69
CA LYS A 221 7.71 9.68 -12.69
C LYS A 221 7.90 8.29 -12.10
N ALA A 222 7.84 8.15 -10.77
CA ALA A 222 7.99 6.85 -10.12
C ALA A 222 6.99 5.82 -10.69
N PRO A 223 7.38 4.55 -10.83
CA PRO A 223 6.47 3.48 -11.25
C PRO A 223 5.37 3.20 -10.21
N ALA A 224 5.64 3.49 -8.93
CA ALA A 224 4.66 3.45 -7.85
C ALA A 224 4.72 4.71 -6.97
N GLY A 225 3.57 5.22 -6.55
CA GLY A 225 3.49 6.32 -5.60
C GLY A 225 3.62 5.81 -4.16
N VAL A 226 2.75 4.88 -3.82
CA VAL A 226 2.78 4.06 -2.62
C VAL A 226 2.91 2.61 -3.07
N GLU A 227 3.94 1.91 -2.62
CA GLU A 227 4.14 0.49 -2.86
C GLU A 227 4.13 -0.24 -1.51
N MET A 228 3.29 -1.26 -1.39
CA MET A 228 3.17 -2.08 -0.18
C MET A 228 3.49 -3.51 -0.57
N THR A 229 4.58 -4.06 0.00
CA THR A 229 5.05 -5.41 -0.36
C THR A 229 5.27 -6.25 0.89
N PRO A 230 4.25 -7.03 1.33
CA PRO A 230 4.33 -7.97 2.45
C PRO A 230 5.07 -9.24 2.02
N ASN A 231 6.40 -9.21 1.88
CA ASN A 231 7.18 -10.33 1.34
C ASN A 231 7.54 -11.42 2.38
N ILE A 232 7.81 -11.05 3.62
CA ILE A 232 8.28 -11.96 4.70
C ILE A 232 7.21 -12.14 5.78
N ALA A 233 6.42 -11.10 6.02
CA ALA A 233 5.32 -11.09 6.97
C ALA A 233 4.24 -10.10 6.50
N ALA A 234 3.03 -10.27 7.04
CA ALA A 234 1.91 -9.38 6.77
C ALA A 234 2.23 -7.94 7.17
N LEU A 235 1.78 -6.99 6.35
CA LEU A 235 1.74 -5.58 6.73
C LEU A 235 0.46 -5.33 7.53
N GLU A 236 0.55 -4.58 8.63
CA GLU A 236 -0.58 -4.39 9.56
C GLU A 236 -0.80 -2.91 9.89
N ASN A 237 -2.05 -2.47 9.86
CA ASN A 237 -2.48 -1.13 10.29
C ASN A 237 -1.74 0.02 9.56
N ILE A 238 -1.57 -0.10 8.25
CA ILE A 238 -1.00 0.96 7.41
C ILE A 238 -2.09 2.00 7.11
N THR A 239 -1.87 3.25 7.51
CA THR A 239 -2.83 4.36 7.36
C THR A 239 -2.27 5.48 6.48
N LEU A 240 -3.02 5.86 5.45
CA LEU A 240 -2.80 7.05 4.63
C LEU A 240 -3.94 8.04 4.85
N ALA A 241 -3.67 9.22 5.40
CA ALA A 241 -4.69 10.23 5.69
C ALA A 241 -4.39 11.55 5.01
N PHE A 242 -5.29 11.98 4.12
CA PHE A 242 -5.22 13.24 3.37
C PHE A 242 -3.94 13.36 2.54
N CYS A 243 -3.44 12.24 2.01
CA CYS A 243 -2.24 12.21 1.19
C CYS A 243 -2.56 12.45 -0.29
N ASP A 244 -1.65 13.10 -1.01
CA ASP A 244 -1.79 13.39 -2.44
C ASP A 244 -0.60 12.84 -3.22
N PHE A 245 -0.86 11.88 -4.11
CA PHE A 245 0.14 11.26 -4.96
C PHE A 245 -0.24 11.41 -6.44
N GLU A 246 0.68 11.96 -7.24
CA GLU A 246 0.48 12.17 -8.68
C GLU A 246 1.64 11.58 -9.50
N LEU A 247 1.37 10.53 -10.26
CA LEU A 247 2.31 9.93 -11.21
C LEU A 247 2.06 10.47 -12.61
N THR A 248 3.12 10.98 -13.23
CA THR A 248 3.08 11.65 -14.54
C THR A 248 3.42 10.72 -15.69
N THR A 249 4.02 9.55 -15.42
CA THR A 249 4.40 8.56 -16.44
C THR A 249 4.19 7.13 -15.97
N GLY A 250 3.54 6.28 -16.80
CA GLY A 250 3.60 4.81 -16.77
C GLY A 250 3.17 4.03 -15.51
N GLY A 251 3.01 4.66 -14.35
CA GLY A 251 2.90 3.99 -13.05
C GLY A 251 1.49 3.90 -12.47
N VAL A 252 1.37 3.03 -11.47
CA VAL A 252 0.16 2.85 -10.65
C VAL A 252 0.39 3.51 -9.29
N VAL A 253 -0.53 4.36 -8.86
CA VAL A 253 -0.27 5.22 -7.68
C VAL A 253 -0.21 4.41 -6.40
N LEU A 254 -1.22 3.59 -6.16
CA LEU A 254 -1.31 2.80 -4.94
C LEU A 254 -1.21 1.33 -5.30
N VAL A 255 -0.08 0.71 -4.97
CA VAL A 255 0.22 -0.68 -5.30
C VAL A 255 0.38 -1.47 -4.02
N SER A 256 -0.37 -2.56 -3.91
CA SER A 256 -0.16 -3.63 -2.94
C SER A 256 0.15 -4.89 -3.72
N THR A 257 1.39 -5.36 -3.65
CA THR A 257 1.80 -6.59 -4.31
C THR A 257 1.57 -7.78 -3.35
N ALA A 258 1.27 -8.97 -3.88
CA ALA A 258 1.25 -10.18 -3.05
C ALA A 258 2.69 -10.71 -2.95
N GLY A 259 3.45 -10.26 -1.95
CA GLY A 259 4.66 -10.95 -1.55
C GLY A 259 4.28 -12.30 -0.91
N GLN A 260 4.76 -13.42 -1.47
CA GLN A 260 4.67 -14.78 -0.89
C GLN A 260 3.35 -15.18 -0.19
N ASN A 261 2.19 -14.67 -0.65
CA ASN A 261 0.85 -14.85 -0.08
C ASN A 261 0.55 -14.15 1.27
N PHE A 262 1.37 -13.23 1.78
CA PHE A 262 1.02 -12.50 2.99
C PHE A 262 0.02 -11.36 2.69
N PRO A 263 -0.97 -11.13 3.58
CA PRO A 263 -1.96 -10.07 3.39
C PRO A 263 -1.46 -8.70 3.86
N ASN A 264 -2.17 -7.66 3.42
CA ASN A 264 -2.17 -6.35 4.08
C ASN A 264 -3.43 -6.27 4.95
N LEU A 265 -3.26 -6.18 6.27
CA LEU A 265 -4.35 -6.21 7.25
C LEU A 265 -4.58 -4.83 7.85
N GLY A 266 -5.83 -4.42 7.99
CA GLY A 266 -6.17 -3.13 8.60
C GLY A 266 -5.70 -1.93 7.78
N PHE A 267 -5.60 -2.07 6.45
CA PHE A 267 -5.23 -0.97 5.57
C PHE A 267 -6.29 0.14 5.62
N LYS A 268 -5.87 1.40 5.80
CA LYS A 268 -6.78 2.53 5.89
C LYS A 268 -6.36 3.67 4.98
N VAL A 269 -7.29 4.15 4.17
CA VAL A 269 -7.14 5.42 3.44
C VAL A 269 -8.25 6.37 3.86
N ILE A 270 -7.91 7.61 4.18
CA ILE A 270 -8.87 8.64 4.61
C ILE A 270 -8.62 9.91 3.80
N GLY A 271 -9.52 10.27 2.90
CA GLY A 271 -9.32 11.44 2.05
C GLY A 271 -8.18 11.27 1.05
N GLY A 272 -7.79 12.38 0.42
CA GLY A 272 -6.63 12.45 -0.46
C GLY A 272 -6.92 12.18 -1.94
N SER A 273 -5.90 12.37 -2.77
CA SER A 273 -5.96 12.23 -4.22
C SER A 273 -4.84 11.34 -4.74
N TYR A 274 -5.21 10.30 -5.49
CA TYR A 274 -4.31 9.30 -6.06
C TYR A 274 -4.47 9.30 -7.58
N ILE A 275 -3.55 9.96 -8.28
CA ILE A 275 -3.62 10.20 -9.73
C ILE A 275 -2.50 9.43 -10.45
N GLY A 276 -2.85 8.42 -11.23
CA GLY A 276 -1.90 7.56 -11.93
C GLY A 276 -1.97 7.72 -13.44
N ALA A 277 -0.82 7.66 -14.09
CA ALA A 277 -0.75 7.75 -15.55
C ALA A 277 -1.29 6.48 -16.23
N SER A 278 -1.01 5.29 -15.69
CA SER A 278 -1.47 4.01 -16.26
C SER A 278 -2.61 3.38 -15.46
N GLY A 279 -2.63 3.53 -14.15
CA GLY A 279 -3.70 3.02 -13.28
C GLY A 279 -3.74 3.74 -11.94
N SER A 280 -4.93 3.79 -11.33
CA SER A 280 -5.08 4.51 -10.06
C SER A 280 -4.69 3.67 -8.83
N ALA A 281 -5.07 2.39 -8.79
CA ALA A 281 -4.66 1.48 -7.71
C ALA A 281 -4.66 0.00 -8.14
N GLY A 282 -3.74 -0.78 -7.58
CA GLY A 282 -3.68 -2.23 -7.66
C GLY A 282 -3.57 -2.82 -6.26
N LEU A 283 -4.62 -3.45 -5.76
CA LEU A 283 -4.75 -3.96 -4.39
C LEU A 283 -4.77 -5.48 -4.38
N ASN A 284 -3.68 -6.12 -3.97
CA ASN A 284 -3.62 -7.56 -3.82
C ASN A 284 -3.69 -7.98 -2.35
N ASN A 285 -4.56 -8.95 -2.04
CA ASN A 285 -4.77 -9.54 -0.72
C ASN A 285 -4.84 -8.50 0.42
N THR A 286 -5.57 -7.41 0.17
CA THR A 286 -5.66 -6.25 1.06
C THR A 286 -7.00 -6.23 1.77
N PHE A 287 -6.99 -6.01 3.09
CA PHE A 287 -8.15 -5.96 3.95
C PHE A 287 -8.21 -4.62 4.68
N GLY A 288 -9.33 -3.89 4.58
CA GLY A 288 -9.35 -2.54 5.09
C GLY A 288 -10.52 -1.65 4.65
N ILE A 289 -10.34 -0.35 4.88
CA ILE A 289 -11.33 0.70 4.62
C ILE A 289 -10.66 1.85 3.87
N ILE A 290 -11.27 2.31 2.79
CA ILE A 290 -10.87 3.49 2.04
C ILE A 290 -12.07 4.44 2.06
N SER A 291 -11.93 5.59 2.70
CA SER A 291 -13.02 6.57 2.85
C SER A 291 -12.64 7.91 2.24
N ALA A 292 -13.58 8.56 1.55
CA ALA A 292 -13.47 9.91 0.98
C ALA A 292 -12.25 10.16 0.06
N ALA A 293 -11.66 9.12 -0.51
CA ALA A 293 -10.50 9.22 -1.38
C ALA A 293 -10.87 9.32 -2.86
N SER A 294 -10.06 10.05 -3.64
CA SER A 294 -10.22 10.17 -5.08
C SER A 294 -9.12 9.41 -5.82
N PHE A 295 -9.50 8.51 -6.70
CA PHE A 295 -8.64 7.73 -7.58
C PHE A 295 -8.88 8.16 -9.03
N ARG A 296 -7.82 8.51 -9.75
CA ARG A 296 -7.90 8.90 -11.16
C ARG A 296 -6.77 8.28 -11.96
N GLY A 297 -7.05 7.76 -13.14
CA GLY A 297 -6.01 7.34 -14.07
C GLY A 297 -6.53 6.79 -15.39
N ALA A 298 -5.63 6.26 -16.22
CA ALA A 298 -6.04 5.56 -17.43
C ALA A 298 -6.85 4.27 -17.10
N GLY A 299 -6.40 3.53 -16.08
CA GLY A 299 -7.15 2.47 -15.41
C GLY A 299 -7.69 2.93 -14.05
N GLY A 300 -8.80 2.31 -13.62
CA GLY A 300 -9.39 2.50 -12.29
C GLY A 300 -8.67 1.70 -11.21
N ILE A 301 -9.42 1.16 -10.27
CA ILE A 301 -8.92 0.34 -9.17
C ILE A 301 -8.96 -1.12 -9.60
N THR A 302 -7.87 -1.86 -9.42
CA THR A 302 -7.86 -3.32 -9.58
C THR A 302 -7.66 -3.96 -8.21
N GLN A 303 -8.51 -4.89 -7.83
CA GLN A 303 -8.41 -5.65 -6.59
C GLN A 303 -8.34 -7.14 -6.90
N THR A 304 -7.44 -7.86 -6.24
CA THR A 304 -7.30 -9.32 -6.34
C THR A 304 -7.25 -9.90 -4.94
N GLY A 305 -8.22 -10.75 -4.58
CA GLY A 305 -8.38 -11.21 -3.20
C GLY A 305 -8.73 -10.06 -2.23
N GLY A 306 -8.75 -10.37 -0.93
CA GLY A 306 -9.00 -9.37 0.12
C GLY A 306 -10.45 -8.85 0.20
N GLU A 307 -10.69 -7.95 1.15
CA GLU A 307 -11.96 -7.25 1.33
C GLU A 307 -11.73 -5.77 1.67
N ILE A 308 -12.25 -4.87 0.83
CA ILE A 308 -12.15 -3.43 1.05
C ILE A 308 -13.54 -2.80 1.11
N PHE A 309 -13.76 -1.96 2.12
CA PHE A 309 -14.92 -1.08 2.21
C PHE A 309 -14.55 0.30 1.67
N TYR A 310 -15.21 0.73 0.60
CA TYR A 310 -15.06 2.04 0.00
C TYR A 310 -16.22 2.93 0.46
N GLU A 311 -15.95 4.04 1.16
CA GLU A 311 -16.98 4.93 1.72
C GLU A 311 -16.84 6.34 1.16
N GLY A 312 -17.78 6.78 0.33
CA GLY A 312 -17.76 8.12 -0.27
C GLY A 312 -16.57 8.34 -1.21
N CYS A 313 -15.94 7.28 -1.70
CA CYS A 313 -14.80 7.34 -2.61
C CYS A 313 -15.22 7.64 -4.05
N SER A 314 -14.30 8.17 -4.84
CA SER A 314 -14.47 8.29 -6.29
C SER A 314 -13.36 7.55 -7.03
N SER A 315 -13.70 6.68 -7.97
CA SER A 315 -12.76 6.13 -8.94
C SER A 315 -13.12 6.59 -10.34
N THR A 316 -12.16 7.22 -11.02
CA THR A 316 -12.32 7.72 -12.39
C THR A 316 -11.25 7.12 -13.29
N SER A 317 -11.69 6.31 -14.26
CA SER A 317 -10.84 5.78 -15.32
C SER A 317 -11.17 6.45 -16.65
N ALA A 318 -10.17 7.01 -17.32
CA ALA A 318 -10.35 7.62 -18.64
C ALA A 318 -9.44 6.92 -19.64
N GLN A 319 -10.02 6.29 -20.65
CA GLN A 319 -9.23 5.70 -21.71
C GLN A 319 -8.46 6.81 -22.45
N PRO A 320 -7.13 6.67 -22.66
CA PRO A 320 -6.42 7.52 -23.60
C PRO A 320 -7.03 7.36 -25.00
N ASN A 321 -7.18 8.45 -25.75
CA ASN A 321 -7.67 8.41 -27.13
C ASN A 321 -6.87 7.39 -27.96
N GLY A 322 -7.55 6.43 -28.60
CA GLY A 322 -6.93 5.40 -29.43
C GLY A 322 -6.51 4.12 -28.71
N GLY A 323 -6.80 3.97 -27.41
CA GLY A 323 -6.62 2.68 -26.72
C GLY A 323 -7.53 1.58 -27.27
N SER A 324 -7.10 0.32 -27.15
CA SER A 324 -7.92 -0.85 -27.49
C SER A 324 -8.68 -1.44 -26.29
N SER A 325 -8.27 -1.11 -25.06
CA SER A 325 -8.82 -1.65 -23.81
C SER A 325 -9.97 -0.80 -23.26
N ALA A 326 -11.01 -1.43 -22.71
CA ALA A 326 -12.10 -0.74 -22.02
C ALA A 326 -11.57 0.08 -20.81
N ALA A 327 -12.04 1.32 -20.65
CA ALA A 327 -11.90 2.02 -19.38
C ALA A 327 -12.82 1.37 -18.34
N ILE A 328 -12.25 0.97 -17.20
CA ILE A 328 -12.99 0.33 -16.10
C ILE A 328 -12.63 1.05 -14.79
N ALA A 329 -13.65 1.54 -14.09
CA ALA A 329 -13.48 2.27 -12.84
C ALA A 329 -13.05 1.37 -11.67
N ILE A 330 -13.51 0.12 -11.65
CA ILE A 330 -13.07 -0.89 -10.67
C ILE A 330 -13.15 -2.30 -11.24
N VAL A 331 -12.14 -3.11 -10.96
CA VAL A 331 -12.03 -4.53 -11.29
C VAL A 331 -11.77 -5.32 -10.01
N VAL A 332 -12.51 -6.41 -9.78
CA VAL A 332 -12.31 -7.30 -8.62
C VAL A 332 -12.15 -8.74 -9.09
N ASN A 333 -11.06 -9.41 -8.69
CA ASN A 333 -10.67 -10.74 -9.13
C ASN A 333 -10.38 -11.68 -7.95
N GLY A 334 -10.28 -12.99 -8.22
CA GLY A 334 -9.65 -13.96 -7.32
C GLY A 334 -10.25 -14.03 -5.91
N GLY A 335 -11.59 -14.07 -5.81
CA GLY A 335 -12.29 -14.12 -4.51
C GLY A 335 -12.34 -12.80 -3.74
N GLY A 336 -11.83 -11.70 -4.31
CA GLY A 336 -11.88 -10.39 -3.68
C GLY A 336 -13.31 -9.86 -3.52
N VAL A 337 -13.50 -9.00 -2.52
CA VAL A 337 -14.76 -8.32 -2.22
C VAL A 337 -14.54 -6.81 -2.14
N ALA A 338 -15.31 -6.05 -2.92
CA ALA A 338 -15.38 -4.60 -2.82
C ALA A 338 -16.79 -4.18 -2.36
N ASN A 339 -16.89 -3.57 -1.18
CA ASN A 339 -18.14 -3.02 -0.65
C ASN A 339 -18.13 -1.49 -0.85
N TRP A 340 -18.91 -0.98 -1.79
CA TRP A 340 -18.91 0.43 -2.18
C TRP A 340 -20.15 1.19 -1.65
N ASN A 341 -19.92 2.10 -0.71
CA ASN A 341 -20.94 2.89 -0.02
C ASN A 341 -20.86 4.38 -0.41
N GLY A 342 -21.76 4.91 -1.24
CA GLY A 342 -21.73 6.28 -1.73
C GLY A 342 -20.61 6.62 -2.72
N GLY A 343 -20.44 7.90 -3.07
CA GLY A 343 -19.38 8.35 -3.99
C GLY A 343 -19.65 8.01 -5.46
N SER A 344 -18.60 7.72 -6.24
CA SER A 344 -18.74 7.49 -7.70
C SER A 344 -17.75 6.50 -8.33
N LEU A 345 -18.21 5.76 -9.33
CA LEU A 345 -17.42 4.89 -10.22
C LEU A 345 -17.62 5.34 -11.67
N LEU A 346 -16.64 6.04 -12.23
CA LEU A 346 -16.75 6.72 -13.52
C LEU A 346 -15.72 6.16 -14.51
N ALA A 347 -16.21 5.60 -15.61
CA ALA A 347 -15.43 5.17 -16.76
C ALA A 347 -15.83 5.97 -17.99
N THR A 348 -14.85 6.55 -18.68
CA THR A 348 -15.07 7.37 -19.89
C THR A 348 -14.18 6.91 -21.04
N GLY A 349 -14.74 6.83 -22.26
CA GLY A 349 -14.05 6.34 -23.46
C GLY A 349 -14.99 5.54 -24.37
N GLY A 350 -14.58 5.29 -25.62
CA GLY A 350 -15.42 4.61 -26.64
C GLY A 350 -15.82 3.17 -26.28
N SER A 351 -15.10 2.55 -25.35
CA SER A 351 -15.37 1.22 -24.80
C SER A 351 -15.50 1.23 -23.27
N ALA A 352 -15.94 2.35 -22.68
CA ALA A 352 -16.13 2.45 -21.23
C ALA A 352 -17.08 1.36 -20.70
N GLN A 353 -16.64 0.64 -19.67
CA GLN A 353 -17.41 -0.41 -19.01
C GLN A 353 -17.62 -0.08 -17.54
N LEU A 354 -18.77 -0.52 -17.04
CA LEU A 354 -19.11 -0.56 -15.62
C LEU A 354 -18.23 -1.57 -14.85
N PRO A 355 -18.31 -1.59 -13.50
CA PRO A 355 -17.55 -2.51 -12.67
C PRO A 355 -17.57 -3.94 -13.23
N ARG A 356 -16.38 -4.47 -13.52
CA ARG A 356 -16.21 -5.78 -14.18
C ARG A 356 -15.23 -6.59 -13.39
N GLY A 357 -15.62 -7.79 -12.96
CA GLY A 357 -14.76 -8.65 -12.16
C GLY A 357 -15.30 -10.06 -12.07
N GLN A 358 -14.41 -11.00 -11.73
CA GLN A 358 -14.79 -12.36 -11.32
C GLN A 358 -15.09 -12.43 -9.81
N GLY A 359 -14.69 -11.41 -9.04
CA GLY A 359 -15.00 -11.24 -7.62
C GLY A 359 -16.28 -10.42 -7.37
N LEU A 360 -16.61 -10.22 -6.10
CA LEU A 360 -17.88 -9.61 -5.69
C LEU A 360 -17.75 -8.09 -5.53
N ILE A 361 -18.63 -7.35 -6.20
CA ILE A 361 -18.75 -5.90 -6.07
C ILE A 361 -20.14 -5.59 -5.53
N ARG A 362 -20.23 -5.04 -4.32
CA ARG A 362 -21.51 -4.63 -3.70
C ARG A 362 -21.62 -3.11 -3.77
N LEU A 363 -22.66 -2.60 -4.43
CA LEU A 363 -22.93 -1.17 -4.54
C LEU A 363 -24.15 -0.82 -3.70
N SER A 364 -24.01 0.21 -2.86
CA SER A 364 -25.17 0.86 -2.21
C SER A 364 -25.99 1.69 -3.20
N GLY A 365 -27.24 1.99 -2.87
CA GLY A 365 -28.17 2.69 -3.77
C GLY A 365 -27.79 4.15 -4.10
N ASN A 366 -26.83 4.75 -3.39
CA ASN A 366 -26.39 6.13 -3.60
C ASN A 366 -25.05 6.24 -4.36
N VAL A 367 -24.52 5.15 -4.91
CA VAL A 367 -23.30 5.17 -5.74
C VAL A 367 -23.63 5.69 -7.13
N LYS A 368 -22.93 6.76 -7.57
CA LYS A 368 -23.03 7.26 -8.94
C LYS A 368 -22.15 6.43 -9.86
N THR A 369 -22.68 5.94 -10.97
CA THR A 369 -21.93 5.14 -11.94
C THR A 369 -21.97 5.80 -13.32
N THR A 370 -20.88 5.71 -14.07
CA THR A 370 -20.83 6.13 -15.48
C THR A 370 -19.97 5.12 -16.28
N PRO A 371 -20.48 4.52 -17.38
CA PRO A 371 -21.88 4.57 -17.82
C PRO A 371 -22.83 4.14 -16.70
N ALA A 372 -24.08 4.60 -16.71
CA ALA A 372 -25.01 4.31 -15.62
C ALA A 372 -25.13 2.79 -15.43
N SER A 373 -24.99 2.31 -14.19
CA SER A 373 -25.21 0.92 -13.84
C SER A 373 -26.57 0.51 -14.40
N PRO A 374 -26.70 -0.64 -15.11
CA PRO A 374 -28.01 -1.16 -15.39
C PRO A 374 -28.76 -1.19 -14.06
N ALA A 375 -30.02 -0.74 -14.07
CA ALA A 375 -30.83 -0.71 -12.86
C ALA A 375 -30.64 -2.03 -12.11
N ALA A 376 -30.40 -1.95 -10.80
CA ALA A 376 -30.22 -3.14 -9.97
C ALA A 376 -31.34 -4.10 -10.36
N PRO A 377 -30.99 -5.31 -10.85
CA PRO A 377 -31.98 -6.16 -11.48
C PRO A 377 -33.06 -6.44 -10.43
N VAL A 378 -34.29 -6.02 -10.72
CA VAL A 378 -35.38 -6.11 -9.76
C VAL A 378 -35.64 -7.58 -9.55
N ILE A 379 -35.47 -8.05 -8.32
CA ILE A 379 -35.79 -9.44 -7.97
C ILE A 379 -37.30 -9.56 -8.08
N ARG A 380 -37.76 -10.26 -9.12
CA ARG A 380 -39.18 -10.57 -9.28
C ARG A 380 -39.57 -11.69 -8.32
N TYR A 381 -38.74 -12.73 -8.23
CA TYR A 381 -38.95 -13.86 -7.33
C TYR A 381 -37.63 -14.36 -6.75
N GLU A 382 -37.65 -14.76 -5.49
CA GLU A 382 -36.54 -15.43 -4.84
C GLU A 382 -37.04 -16.67 -4.13
N GLN A 383 -36.35 -17.78 -4.31
CA GLN A 383 -36.69 -19.03 -3.65
C GLN A 383 -35.45 -19.79 -3.18
N TYR A 384 -35.58 -20.35 -2.00
CA TYR A 384 -34.63 -21.31 -1.44
C TYR A 384 -35.25 -22.70 -1.43
N GLY A 385 -34.43 -23.72 -1.59
CA GLY A 385 -34.93 -25.09 -1.50
C GLY A 385 -33.84 -26.13 -1.37
N ARG A 386 -34.31 -27.37 -1.26
CA ARG A 386 -33.47 -28.56 -1.23
C ARG A 386 -34.04 -29.60 -2.17
N ALA A 387 -33.18 -30.28 -2.93
CA ALA A 387 -33.55 -31.35 -3.84
C ALA A 387 -32.59 -32.53 -3.70
N THR A 388 -33.11 -33.74 -3.82
CA THR A 388 -32.29 -34.96 -3.82
C THR A 388 -31.67 -35.18 -5.19
N MET A 389 -30.40 -35.57 -5.21
CA MET A 389 -29.73 -36.01 -6.43
C MET A 389 -30.27 -37.38 -6.85
N VAL A 390 -30.53 -37.51 -8.15
CA VAL A 390 -30.97 -38.73 -8.81
C VAL A 390 -29.86 -39.15 -9.78
N ALA A 391 -29.51 -40.44 -9.77
CA ALA A 391 -28.53 -40.99 -10.70
C ALA A 391 -29.17 -41.22 -12.08
N ASP A 392 -28.43 -40.92 -13.15
CA ASP A 392 -28.80 -41.19 -14.54
C ASP A 392 -27.57 -41.71 -15.30
N GLY A 393 -27.38 -43.03 -15.26
CA GLY A 393 -26.19 -43.67 -15.84
C GLY A 393 -24.89 -43.16 -15.19
N GLY A 394 -24.00 -42.59 -16.00
CA GLY A 394 -22.72 -41.99 -15.55
C GLY A 394 -22.84 -40.57 -15.00
N ASN A 395 -24.04 -40.01 -14.93
CA ASN A 395 -24.31 -38.63 -14.51
C ASN A 395 -25.29 -38.60 -13.33
N SER A 396 -25.51 -37.42 -12.77
CA SER A 396 -26.55 -37.20 -11.76
C SER A 396 -27.30 -35.90 -12.02
N PHE A 397 -28.57 -35.83 -11.61
CA PHE A 397 -29.37 -34.62 -11.74
C PHE A 397 -30.26 -34.37 -10.52
N ALA A 398 -30.68 -33.12 -10.32
CA ALA A 398 -31.69 -32.75 -9.34
C ALA A 398 -32.79 -31.92 -10.00
N ASN A 399 -34.06 -32.25 -9.71
CA ASN A 399 -35.20 -31.42 -10.08
C ASN A 399 -35.44 -30.39 -8.97
N LEU A 400 -35.22 -29.12 -9.29
CA LEU A 400 -35.49 -28.00 -8.40
C LEU A 400 -36.89 -27.48 -8.73
N PHE A 401 -37.81 -27.59 -7.78
CA PHE A 401 -39.14 -27.02 -7.92
C PHE A 401 -39.09 -25.52 -7.62
N LEU A 402 -39.63 -24.71 -8.52
CA LEU A 402 -39.82 -23.28 -8.39
C LEU A 402 -41.31 -23.01 -8.18
N SER A 403 -41.61 -22.14 -7.23
CA SER A 403 -42.95 -21.62 -6.92
C SER A 403 -43.45 -20.64 -7.98
N PHE A 404 -42.63 -20.34 -8.98
CA PHE A 404 -42.92 -19.47 -10.11
C PHE A 404 -42.53 -20.16 -11.42
N THR A 405 -43.23 -19.81 -12.50
CA THR A 405 -42.92 -20.31 -13.84
C THR A 405 -42.01 -19.31 -14.54
N GLN A 406 -40.79 -19.72 -14.87
CA GLN A 406 -39.89 -18.97 -15.75
C GLN A 406 -39.76 -19.67 -17.10
N THR A 407 -39.80 -18.91 -18.18
CA THR A 407 -39.58 -19.37 -19.56
C THR A 407 -38.27 -18.85 -20.15
N ASP A 408 -37.73 -17.77 -19.60
CA ASP A 408 -36.47 -17.15 -20.02
C ASP A 408 -35.32 -17.49 -19.05
N PRO A 409 -34.40 -18.41 -19.43
CA PRO A 409 -33.29 -18.78 -18.56
C PRO A 409 -32.29 -17.63 -18.37
N THR A 410 -32.29 -16.61 -19.22
CA THR A 410 -31.36 -15.48 -19.10
C THR A 410 -31.69 -14.56 -17.91
N LYS A 411 -32.91 -14.68 -17.36
CA LYS A 411 -33.38 -13.92 -16.19
C LYS A 411 -33.16 -14.63 -14.86
N LEU A 412 -32.61 -15.84 -14.86
CA LEU A 412 -32.40 -16.62 -13.65
C LEU A 412 -30.94 -16.62 -13.21
N HIS A 413 -30.75 -16.49 -11.90
CA HIS A 413 -29.50 -16.80 -11.24
C HIS A 413 -29.71 -17.94 -10.25
N LEU A 414 -28.83 -18.94 -10.29
CA LEU A 414 -28.89 -20.13 -9.45
C LEU A 414 -27.58 -20.24 -8.66
N ASP A 415 -27.68 -20.04 -7.35
CA ASP A 415 -26.66 -20.44 -6.38
C ASP A 415 -27.01 -21.84 -5.87
N TYR A 416 -26.01 -22.70 -5.69
CA TYR A 416 -26.24 -24.05 -5.15
C TYR A 416 -25.06 -24.56 -4.33
N SER A 417 -25.34 -25.54 -3.47
CA SER A 417 -24.35 -26.33 -2.74
C SER A 417 -24.79 -27.80 -2.73
N ILE A 418 -23.91 -28.69 -3.17
CA ILE A 418 -24.12 -30.14 -3.19
C ILE A 418 -23.37 -30.76 -2.02
N ARG A 419 -24.08 -31.50 -1.16
CA ARG A 419 -23.50 -32.12 0.03
C ARG A 419 -24.03 -33.52 0.23
N ARG A 420 -23.16 -34.40 0.71
CA ARG A 420 -23.53 -35.74 1.15
C ARG A 420 -24.44 -35.63 2.40
N ILE A 421 -25.51 -36.41 2.47
CA ILE A 421 -26.49 -36.37 3.54
C ILE A 421 -25.91 -36.98 4.80
N SER A 422 -25.21 -38.10 4.65
CA SER A 422 -24.67 -38.87 5.78
C SER A 422 -23.66 -38.09 6.64
N ASP A 423 -22.83 -37.23 6.04
CA ASP A 423 -21.76 -36.55 6.77
C ASP A 423 -21.50 -35.09 6.35
N GLY A 424 -22.31 -34.53 5.45
CA GLY A 424 -22.18 -33.15 4.98
C GLY A 424 -20.99 -32.90 4.05
N TYR A 425 -20.23 -33.93 3.68
CA TYR A 425 -19.02 -33.82 2.87
C TYR A 425 -19.35 -33.35 1.44
N GLN A 426 -18.51 -32.47 0.89
CA GLN A 426 -18.62 -32.03 -0.49
C GLN A 426 -17.90 -33.01 -1.42
N PRO A 427 -18.44 -33.32 -2.61
CA PRO A 427 -17.75 -34.20 -3.55
C PRO A 427 -16.38 -33.62 -3.93
N THR A 428 -15.32 -34.42 -3.80
CA THR A 428 -13.96 -34.03 -4.20
C THR A 428 -13.70 -34.47 -5.65
N GLY A 429 -13.61 -33.51 -6.57
CA GLY A 429 -13.35 -33.73 -8.00
C GLY A 429 -13.81 -32.53 -8.84
N GLU A 430 -13.42 -32.46 -10.11
CA GLU A 430 -13.91 -31.43 -11.03
C GLU A 430 -15.39 -31.74 -11.39
N LEU A 431 -16.33 -31.04 -10.74
CA LEU A 431 -17.75 -31.15 -11.05
C LEU A 431 -18.10 -30.24 -12.22
N LYS A 432 -18.62 -30.81 -13.31
CA LYS A 432 -19.17 -30.04 -14.43
C LYS A 432 -20.67 -29.89 -14.23
N ILE A 433 -21.10 -28.67 -13.95
CA ILE A 433 -22.48 -28.39 -13.57
C ILE A 433 -23.12 -27.47 -14.60
N HIS A 434 -24.28 -27.89 -15.10
CA HIS A 434 -25.12 -27.09 -15.98
C HIS A 434 -26.59 -27.26 -15.59
N TRP A 435 -27.43 -26.32 -15.95
CA TRP A 435 -28.86 -26.39 -15.65
C TRP A 435 -29.71 -25.91 -16.81
N ARG A 436 -30.97 -26.32 -16.83
CA ARG A 436 -31.96 -25.83 -17.81
C ARG A 436 -33.37 -25.82 -17.22
N ILE A 437 -34.21 -24.98 -17.80
CA ILE A 437 -35.65 -24.95 -17.52
C ILE A 437 -36.31 -26.17 -18.20
N MET A 438 -37.14 -26.90 -17.46
CA MET A 438 -37.86 -28.08 -17.95
C MET A 438 -39.34 -27.80 -18.26
N GLY A 439 -39.83 -26.60 -17.93
CA GLY A 439 -41.25 -26.23 -17.97
C GLY A 439 -41.99 -26.52 -16.66
N GLY A 440 -43.20 -25.97 -16.50
CA GLY A 440 -44.08 -26.24 -15.35
C GLY A 440 -43.51 -25.86 -13.98
N GLY A 441 -42.65 -24.86 -13.90
CA GLY A 441 -41.98 -24.45 -12.64
C GLY A 441 -40.80 -25.34 -12.23
N TYR A 442 -40.25 -26.17 -13.13
CA TYR A 442 -39.09 -27.00 -12.81
C TYR A 442 -37.81 -26.52 -13.50
N LEU A 443 -36.73 -26.48 -12.72
CA LEU A 443 -35.36 -26.33 -13.20
C LEU A 443 -34.62 -27.65 -12.92
N ARG A 444 -33.87 -28.16 -13.90
CA ARG A 444 -33.05 -29.37 -13.70
C ARG A 444 -31.58 -28.99 -13.67
N LEU A 445 -30.92 -29.30 -12.56
CA LEU A 445 -29.47 -29.21 -12.39
C LEU A 445 -28.84 -30.55 -12.78
N TYR A 446 -27.87 -30.53 -13.68
CA TYR A 446 -27.11 -31.69 -14.13
C TYR A 446 -25.68 -31.61 -13.62
N VAL A 447 -25.19 -32.73 -13.11
CA VAL A 447 -23.81 -32.94 -12.68
C VAL A 447 -23.21 -34.02 -13.57
N THR A 448 -22.21 -33.66 -14.36
CA THR A 448 -21.50 -34.58 -15.25
C THR A 448 -20.07 -34.81 -14.76
N GLY A 449 -19.53 -35.98 -15.09
CA GLY A 449 -18.17 -36.39 -14.68
C GLY A 449 -18.09 -37.06 -13.30
N MET A 450 -19.20 -37.12 -12.55
CA MET A 450 -19.29 -37.88 -11.31
C MET A 450 -20.70 -38.45 -11.14
N ASN A 451 -20.79 -39.75 -10.86
CA ASN A 451 -22.05 -40.37 -10.45
C ASN A 451 -22.18 -40.22 -8.94
N LEU A 452 -23.06 -39.31 -8.52
CA LEU A 452 -23.45 -39.12 -7.12
C LEU A 452 -24.53 -40.15 -6.76
N ALA A 453 -24.18 -41.43 -6.90
CA ALA A 453 -25.12 -42.55 -6.88
C ALA A 453 -25.98 -42.58 -5.61
N GLY A 454 -27.31 -42.63 -5.81
CA GLY A 454 -28.34 -43.09 -4.87
C GLY A 454 -28.49 -42.32 -3.55
N ALA A 455 -29.48 -41.42 -3.48
CA ALA A 455 -30.09 -40.82 -2.29
C ALA A 455 -29.20 -40.16 -1.22
N ASP A 456 -27.87 -40.29 -1.27
CA ASP A 456 -26.97 -39.79 -0.23
C ASP A 456 -26.44 -38.38 -0.54
N TYR A 457 -26.88 -37.71 -1.60
CA TYR A 457 -26.52 -36.31 -1.87
C TYR A 457 -27.76 -35.44 -2.03
N ASN A 458 -27.72 -34.27 -1.40
CA ASN A 458 -28.72 -33.23 -1.58
C ASN A 458 -28.08 -31.96 -2.15
N VAL A 459 -28.83 -31.29 -3.00
CA VAL A 459 -28.57 -29.93 -3.45
C VAL A 459 -29.38 -28.99 -2.61
N THR A 460 -28.72 -28.06 -1.93
CA THR A 460 -29.37 -26.84 -1.43
C THR A 460 -29.20 -25.75 -2.48
N PHE A 461 -30.25 -24.99 -2.76
CA PHE A 461 -30.25 -24.00 -3.81
C PHE A 461 -30.92 -22.70 -3.40
N ARG A 462 -30.50 -21.63 -4.07
CA ARG A 462 -31.17 -20.33 -4.11
C ARG A 462 -31.32 -19.95 -5.57
N VAL A 463 -32.56 -19.69 -5.98
CA VAL A 463 -32.90 -19.22 -7.33
C VAL A 463 -33.46 -17.83 -7.21
N VAL A 464 -32.93 -16.91 -8.01
CA VAL A 464 -33.38 -15.53 -8.12
C VAL A 464 -33.82 -15.29 -9.56
N GLU A 465 -35.06 -14.87 -9.76
CA GLU A 465 -35.54 -14.30 -11.02
C GLU A 465 -35.42 -12.78 -10.99
N TYR A 466 -34.83 -12.23 -12.02
CA TYR A 466 -34.76 -10.80 -12.26
C TYR A 466 -35.81 -10.36 -13.31
N GLU A 467 -36.34 -9.14 -13.19
CA GLU A 467 -37.38 -8.61 -14.10
C GLU A 467 -37.01 -8.51 -15.58
#